data_AF-A0A812QKM9-F1
#
_entry.id   AF-A0A812QKM9-F1
#
_cell.length_a   1.000
_cell.length_b   1.000
_cell.length_c   1.000
_cell.angle_alpha   90.00
_cell.angle_beta   90.00
_cell.angle_gamma   90.00
#
_symmetry.space_group_name_H-M   'P 1'
#
loop_
_entity.id
_entity.type
_entity.pdbx_description
1 polymer ?
#
loop_
_entity_poly.entity_id
_entity_poly.type
_entity_poly.pdbx_seq_one_letter_code
_entity_poly.pdbx_strand_id
1 'polypeptide(L)'
;MSGYISLVELEENMHKKSVQTYFEALELDVSDAWTFFKLLDTDGGAAIEIEEFLLGCLRLRGPARALDLAKMQHDHQWLSKTLGAFMAHVEVSLRKLEAGLLKLCELQFDSQFDGSSQVPSVPSRAKSQGSHKPLAVPPHIIHKAHETEQLHSPGFADAAPPPAPQ
;
A
#
# COMPACT_ATOMS: atom_id res chain seq x y z
N MET A 1 15.42 -15.49 32.98
CA MET A 1 14.92 -15.25 31.61
C MET A 1 13.62 -14.49 31.75
N SER A 2 13.49 -13.35 31.10
CA SER A 2 12.39 -12.39 31.27
C SER A 2 11.02 -12.91 30.81
N GLY A 3 10.94 -14.04 30.09
CA GLY A 3 9.68 -14.57 29.56
C GLY A 3 9.22 -13.89 28.27
N TYR A 4 9.95 -12.86 27.82
CA TYR A 4 9.69 -12.10 26.60
C TYR A 4 11.01 -11.87 25.85
N ILE A 5 10.90 -11.59 24.56
CA ILE A 5 12.03 -11.23 23.68
C ILE A 5 11.84 -9.80 23.20
N SER A 6 12.79 -8.91 23.52
CA SER A 6 12.81 -7.56 22.97
C SER A 6 13.41 -7.51 21.57
N LEU A 7 13.17 -6.44 20.82
CA LEU A 7 13.77 -6.26 19.49
C LEU A 7 15.30 -6.30 19.55
N VAL A 8 15.91 -5.62 20.53
CA VAL A 8 17.37 -5.57 20.67
C VAL A 8 17.93 -6.97 20.91
N GLU A 9 17.31 -7.74 21.82
CA GLU A 9 17.71 -9.13 22.04
C GLU A 9 17.53 -9.99 20.79
N LEU A 10 16.44 -9.80 20.03
CA LEU A 10 16.20 -10.53 18.80
C LEU A 10 17.28 -10.22 17.75
N GLU A 11 17.56 -8.94 17.50
CA GLU A 11 18.61 -8.49 16.56
C GLU A 11 19.98 -9.06 16.93
N GLU A 12 20.39 -8.94 18.20
CA GLU A 12 21.66 -9.48 18.69
C GLU A 12 21.75 -11.00 18.51
N ASN A 13 20.66 -11.73 18.74
CA ASN A 13 20.62 -13.18 18.58
C ASN A 13 20.58 -13.61 17.12
N MET A 14 19.95 -12.85 16.23
CA MET A 14 19.85 -13.16 14.80
C MET A 14 21.19 -13.04 14.06
N HIS A 15 22.17 -12.34 14.64
CA HIS A 15 23.55 -12.36 14.15
C HIS A 15 24.31 -13.65 14.51
N LYS A 16 23.81 -14.48 15.43
CA LYS A 16 24.48 -15.71 15.84
C LYS A 16 24.22 -16.81 14.82
N LYS A 17 25.30 -17.42 14.30
CA LYS A 17 25.19 -18.46 13.27
C LYS A 17 24.31 -19.64 13.69
N SER A 18 24.35 -20.05 14.95
CA SER A 18 23.50 -21.12 15.49
C SER A 18 22.00 -20.79 15.39
N VAL A 19 21.62 -19.54 15.64
CA VAL A 19 20.24 -19.06 15.56
C VAL A 19 19.79 -19.01 14.11
N GLN A 20 20.63 -18.49 13.20
CA GLN A 20 20.35 -18.48 11.76
C GLN A 20 20.13 -19.90 11.23
N THR A 21 21.01 -20.84 11.57
CA THR A 21 20.87 -22.24 11.14
C THR A 21 19.56 -22.86 11.65
N TYR A 22 19.11 -22.49 12.85
CA TYR A 22 17.85 -22.97 13.40
C TYR A 22 16.64 -22.43 12.63
N PHE A 23 16.61 -21.12 12.32
CA PHE A 23 15.55 -20.52 11.50
C PHE A 23 15.54 -21.05 10.07
N GLU A 24 16.71 -21.26 9.47
CA GLU A 24 16.85 -21.88 8.15
C GLU A 24 16.27 -23.31 8.13
N ALA A 25 16.55 -24.11 9.18
CA ALA A 25 15.96 -25.45 9.33
C ALA A 25 14.43 -25.41 9.52
N LEU A 26 13.88 -24.30 10.01
CA LEU A 26 12.45 -24.05 10.10
C LEU A 26 11.87 -23.39 8.84
N GLU A 27 12.65 -23.22 7.78
CA GLU A 27 12.26 -22.53 6.55
C GLU A 27 11.74 -21.10 6.81
N LEU A 28 12.35 -20.41 7.77
CA LEU A 28 12.02 -19.02 8.12
C LEU A 28 13.07 -18.08 7.54
N ASP A 29 12.62 -17.13 6.70
CA ASP A 29 13.46 -16.02 6.28
C ASP A 29 13.47 -14.94 7.37
N VAL A 30 14.61 -14.83 8.03
CA VAL A 30 14.86 -13.88 9.11
C VAL A 30 15.98 -12.91 8.73
N SER A 31 16.12 -12.59 7.45
CA SER A 31 17.12 -11.61 6.98
C SER A 31 16.87 -10.19 7.51
N ASP A 32 15.61 -9.85 7.80
CA ASP A 32 15.17 -8.59 8.40
C ASP A 32 14.54 -8.85 9.78
N ALA A 33 15.34 -8.64 10.84
CA ALA A 33 14.93 -8.81 12.22
C ALA A 33 13.76 -7.91 12.62
N TRP A 34 13.73 -6.67 12.11
CA TRP A 34 12.68 -5.71 12.43
C TRP A 34 11.35 -6.16 11.85
N THR A 35 11.33 -6.54 10.57
CA THR A 35 10.13 -7.05 9.92
C THR A 35 9.67 -8.34 10.60
N PHE A 36 10.60 -9.25 10.91
CA PHE A 36 10.26 -10.49 11.61
C PHE A 36 9.66 -10.21 12.99
N PHE A 37 10.26 -9.30 13.78
CA PHE A 37 9.73 -8.87 15.07
C PHE A 37 8.29 -8.36 14.96
N LYS A 38 8.03 -7.49 13.98
CA LYS A 38 6.69 -6.91 13.75
C LYS A 38 5.65 -7.91 13.28
N LEU A 39 6.07 -9.01 12.65
CA LEU A 39 5.17 -10.10 12.27
C LEU A 39 4.84 -11.03 13.45
N LEU A 40 5.65 -11.01 14.51
CA LEU A 40 5.44 -11.78 15.74
C LEU A 40 4.66 -10.99 16.81
N ASP A 41 4.99 -9.72 17.01
CA ASP A 41 4.36 -8.75 17.94
C ASP A 41 2.92 -8.43 17.47
N THR A 42 1.96 -9.30 17.82
CA THR A 42 0.58 -9.22 17.30
C THR A 42 -0.31 -8.28 18.08
N ASP A 43 0.01 -8.02 19.34
CA ASP A 43 -0.70 -7.11 20.22
C ASP A 43 -0.11 -5.68 20.20
N GLY A 44 1.10 -5.50 19.65
CA GLY A 44 1.80 -4.23 19.59
C GLY A 44 2.47 -3.84 20.93
N GLY A 45 2.67 -4.81 21.82
CA GLY A 45 3.31 -4.64 23.13
C GLY A 45 4.81 -4.31 23.05
N ALA A 46 5.41 -4.37 21.86
CA ALA A 46 6.84 -4.10 21.61
C ALA A 46 7.78 -5.06 22.36
N ALA A 47 7.27 -6.22 22.78
CA ALA A 47 8.00 -7.36 23.30
C ALA A 47 7.26 -8.63 22.88
N ILE A 48 8.00 -9.65 22.45
CA ILE A 48 7.38 -10.89 21.94
C ILE A 48 7.24 -11.88 23.11
N GLU A 49 6.01 -12.30 23.38
CA GLU A 49 5.71 -13.40 24.29
C GLU A 49 6.14 -14.75 23.72
N ILE A 50 6.36 -15.75 24.58
CA ILE A 50 6.72 -17.11 24.13
C ILE A 50 5.64 -17.67 23.20
N GLU A 51 4.37 -17.47 23.54
CA GLU A 51 3.22 -17.90 22.76
C GLU A 51 3.20 -17.24 21.37
N GLU A 52 3.47 -15.93 21.30
CA GLU A 52 3.56 -15.18 20.04
C GLU A 52 4.73 -15.67 19.18
N PHE A 53 5.89 -15.90 19.79
CA PHE A 53 7.06 -16.42 19.10
C PHE A 53 6.77 -17.77 18.46
N LEU A 54 6.19 -18.71 19.23
CA LEU A 54 5.89 -20.06 18.76
C LEU A 54 4.82 -20.06 17.66
N LEU A 55 3.71 -19.36 17.91
CA LEU A 55 2.60 -19.32 16.96
C LEU A 55 2.98 -18.57 15.68
N GLY A 56 3.74 -17.49 15.82
CA GLY A 56 4.24 -16.71 14.70
C GLY A 56 5.26 -17.48 13.86
N CYS A 57 6.22 -18.19 14.48
CA CYS A 57 7.13 -19.07 13.75
C CYS A 57 6.38 -20.17 12.99
N LEU A 58 5.35 -20.77 13.59
CA LEU A 58 4.53 -21.79 12.92
C LEU A 58 3.76 -21.22 11.73
N ARG A 59 3.26 -19.98 11.85
CA ARG A 59 2.52 -19.27 10.80
C ARG A 59 3.41 -18.84 9.63
N LEU A 60 4.63 -18.39 9.93
CA LEU A 60 5.55 -17.82 8.94
C LEU A 60 6.44 -18.88 8.28
N ARG A 61 6.43 -20.13 8.78
CA ARG A 61 7.26 -21.22 8.27
C ARG A 61 6.94 -21.54 6.82
N GLY A 62 7.99 -21.62 6.01
CA GLY A 62 7.93 -22.00 4.61
C GLY A 62 7.51 -20.84 3.71
N PRO A 63 7.47 -21.08 2.39
CA PRO A 63 7.07 -20.05 1.44
C PRO A 63 5.58 -19.70 1.61
N ALA A 64 5.24 -18.43 1.36
CA ALA A 64 3.84 -18.03 1.20
C ALA A 64 3.19 -18.89 0.11
N ARG A 65 2.05 -19.52 0.43
CA ARG A 65 1.41 -20.45 -0.51
C ARG A 65 0.74 -19.65 -1.62
N ALA A 66 0.64 -20.26 -2.82
CA ALA A 66 -0.03 -19.63 -3.95
C ALA A 66 -1.47 -19.15 -3.62
N LEU A 67 -2.17 -19.89 -2.75
CA LEU A 67 -3.50 -19.53 -2.27
C LEU A 67 -3.48 -18.26 -1.39
N ASP A 68 -2.49 -18.12 -0.51
CA ASP A 68 -2.37 -16.95 0.38
C ASP A 68 -2.11 -15.69 -0.44
N LEU A 69 -1.25 -15.79 -1.47
CA LEU A 69 -0.98 -14.70 -2.39
C LEU A 69 -2.21 -14.35 -3.26
N ALA A 70 -2.92 -15.35 -3.78
CA ALA A 70 -4.15 -15.14 -4.55
C ALA A 70 -5.23 -14.46 -3.69
N LYS A 71 -5.36 -14.87 -2.41
CA LYS A 71 -6.26 -14.23 -1.46
C LYS A 71 -5.86 -12.77 -1.20
N MET A 72 -4.58 -12.50 -0.96
CA MET A 72 -4.07 -11.13 -0.80
C MET A 72 -4.39 -10.26 -2.03
N GLN A 73 -4.18 -10.77 -3.25
CA GLN A 73 -4.51 -10.06 -4.48
C GLN A 73 -6.01 -9.77 -4.60
N HIS A 74 -6.85 -10.75 -4.27
CA HIS A 74 -8.31 -10.58 -4.25
C HIS A 74 -8.73 -9.50 -3.24
N ASP A 75 -8.24 -9.59 -2.00
CA ASP A 75 -8.58 -8.66 -0.92
C ASP A 75 -8.09 -7.23 -1.25
N HIS A 76 -6.91 -7.10 -1.86
CA HIS A 76 -6.37 -5.83 -2.35
C HIS A 76 -7.25 -5.21 -3.45
N GLN A 77 -7.69 -6.00 -4.43
CA GLN A 77 -8.60 -5.53 -5.49
C GLN A 77 -9.95 -5.11 -4.91
N TRP A 78 -10.49 -5.88 -3.98
CA TRP A 78 -11.73 -5.55 -3.29
C TRP A 78 -11.60 -4.23 -2.52
N LEU A 79 -10.54 -4.08 -1.71
CA LEU A 79 -10.27 -2.87 -0.93
C LEU A 79 -10.10 -1.65 -1.84
N SER A 80 -9.37 -1.77 -2.94
CA SER A 80 -9.16 -0.68 -3.89
C SER A 80 -10.47 -0.19 -4.53
N LYS A 81 -11.36 -1.12 -4.89
CA LYS A 81 -12.70 -0.79 -5.42
C LYS A 81 -13.55 -0.10 -4.37
N THR A 82 -13.60 -0.64 -3.16
CA THR A 82 -14.36 -0.08 -2.04
C THR A 82 -13.88 1.34 -1.70
N LEU A 83 -12.56 1.55 -1.64
CA LEU A 83 -11.98 2.86 -1.40
C LEU A 83 -12.29 3.85 -2.53
N GLY A 84 -12.22 3.42 -3.80
CA GLY A 84 -12.61 4.24 -4.95
C GLY A 84 -14.07 4.72 -4.88
N ALA A 85 -14.98 3.81 -4.55
CA ALA A 85 -16.40 4.15 -4.38
C ALA A 85 -16.62 5.13 -3.20
N PHE A 86 -15.92 4.90 -2.09
CA PHE A 86 -15.97 5.80 -0.92
C PHE A 86 -15.44 7.20 -1.27
N MET A 87 -14.30 7.30 -1.94
CA MET A 87 -13.72 8.58 -2.36
C MET A 87 -14.67 9.35 -3.29
N ALA A 88 -15.31 8.67 -4.25
CA ALA A 88 -16.30 9.29 -5.12
C ALA A 88 -17.53 9.81 -4.33
N HIS A 89 -17.97 9.06 -3.33
CA HIS A 89 -19.07 9.49 -2.45
C HIS A 89 -18.70 10.73 -1.63
N VAL A 90 -17.48 10.76 -1.08
CA VAL A 90 -16.95 11.91 -0.33
C VAL A 90 -16.83 13.13 -1.23
N GLU A 91 -16.30 12.98 -2.44
CA GLU A 91 -16.17 14.08 -3.41
C GLU A 91 -17.53 14.71 -3.75
N VAL A 92 -18.54 13.88 -4.01
CA VAL A 92 -19.91 14.35 -4.25
C VAL A 92 -20.49 15.07 -3.03
N SER A 93 -20.26 14.53 -1.83
CA SER A 93 -20.75 15.11 -0.58
C SER A 93 -20.12 16.47 -0.29
N LEU A 94 -18.81 16.61 -0.53
CA LEU A 94 -18.09 17.87 -0.39
C LEU A 94 -18.57 18.92 -1.40
N ARG A 95 -18.79 18.54 -2.67
CA ARG A 95 -19.37 19.45 -3.68
C ARG A 95 -20.77 19.92 -3.30
N LYS A 96 -21.60 19.05 -2.75
CA LYS A 96 -22.94 19.42 -2.26
C LYS A 96 -22.86 20.41 -1.11
N LEU A 97 -21.92 20.20 -0.18
CA LEU A 97 -21.68 21.13 0.92
C LEU A 97 -21.21 22.50 0.40
N GLU A 98 -20.25 22.52 -0.52
CA GLU A 98 -19.77 23.75 -1.18
C GLU A 98 -20.91 24.52 -1.86
N ALA A 99 -21.74 23.83 -2.65
CA ALA A 99 -22.90 24.44 -3.31
C ALA A 99 -23.93 24.96 -2.30
N GLY A 100 -24.17 24.23 -1.21
CA GLY A 100 -25.05 24.67 -0.13
C GLY A 100 -24.56 25.95 0.57
N LEU A 101 -23.25 26.04 0.81
CA LEU A 101 -22.64 27.23 1.40
C LEU A 101 -22.74 28.44 0.46
N LEU A 102 -22.48 28.28 -0.84
CA LEU A 102 -22.63 29.36 -1.83
C LEU A 102 -24.06 29.90 -1.87
N LYS A 103 -25.07 29.01 -1.84
CA LYS A 103 -26.48 29.39 -1.84
C LYS A 103 -26.88 30.17 -0.58
N LEU A 104 -26.30 29.84 0.58
CA LEU A 104 -26.54 30.60 1.82
C LEU A 104 -25.94 32.01 1.75
N CYS A 105 -24.80 32.19 1.09
CA CYS A 105 -24.23 33.52 0.85
C CYS A 105 -25.13 34.39 -0.04
N GLU A 106 -25.75 33.81 -1.08
CA GLU A 106 -26.70 34.53 -1.95
C GLU A 106 -27.94 35.00 -1.18
N LEU A 107 -28.44 34.17 -0.24
CA LEU A 107 -29.62 34.51 0.57
C LEU A 107 -29.34 35.55 1.67
N GLN A 108 -28.08 35.83 2.00
CA GLN A 108 -27.72 36.89 2.95
C GLN A 108 -27.60 38.29 2.31
N PHE A 109 -27.50 38.39 0.98
CA PHE A 109 -27.31 39.66 0.28
C PHE A 109 -28.62 40.40 -0.07
N ASP A 110 -29.78 39.74 0.00
CA ASP A 110 -31.08 40.37 -0.35
C ASP A 110 -31.73 41.17 0.79
N SER A 111 -31.13 41.25 2.00
CA SER A 111 -31.72 42.01 3.11
C SER A 111 -31.14 43.42 3.34
N GLN A 112 -30.19 43.91 2.53
CA GLN A 112 -29.70 45.29 2.67
C GLN A 112 -29.02 45.87 1.41
N PHE A 113 -29.81 46.30 0.43
CA PHE A 113 -29.38 47.39 -0.46
C PHE A 113 -30.58 48.15 -1.03
N ASP A 114 -31.04 49.16 -0.28
CA ASP A 114 -31.79 50.28 -0.85
C ASP A 114 -30.78 51.20 -1.57
N GLY A 115 -31.19 51.65 -2.76
CA GLY A 115 -30.31 52.18 -3.78
C GLY A 115 -29.67 53.52 -3.43
N SER A 116 -28.37 53.63 -3.75
CA SER A 116 -27.86 54.78 -4.49
C SER A 116 -26.47 54.50 -5.07
N SER A 117 -26.41 54.55 -6.40
CA SER A 117 -25.28 54.95 -7.25
C SER A 117 -23.87 54.42 -6.95
N GLN A 118 -23.47 53.39 -7.70
CA GLN A 118 -22.43 53.45 -8.75
C GLN A 118 -21.93 52.02 -9.02
N VAL A 119 -22.06 51.56 -10.26
CA VAL A 119 -21.43 50.32 -10.73
C VAL A 119 -19.93 50.56 -10.93
N PRO A 120 -19.02 49.86 -10.23
CA PRO A 120 -17.62 49.85 -10.61
C PRO A 120 -17.48 48.99 -11.88
N SER A 121 -17.00 49.59 -12.96
CA SER A 121 -16.65 48.89 -14.20
C SER A 121 -15.59 47.81 -13.95
N VAL A 122 -15.90 46.58 -14.34
CA VAL A 122 -15.00 45.42 -14.29
C VAL A 122 -13.89 45.60 -15.34
N PRO A 123 -12.59 45.56 -14.99
CA PRO A 123 -11.56 45.47 -16.00
C PRO A 123 -11.55 44.07 -16.59
N SER A 124 -11.72 44.00 -17.90
CA SER A 124 -11.64 42.77 -18.70
C SER A 124 -10.24 42.16 -18.55
N ARG A 125 -10.11 41.04 -17.83
CA ARG A 125 -8.84 40.32 -17.65
C ARG A 125 -8.92 38.91 -18.24
N ALA A 126 -8.24 38.80 -19.38
CA ALA A 126 -7.58 37.66 -20.01
C ALA A 126 -8.03 36.23 -19.66
N LYS A 127 -8.39 35.50 -20.72
CA LYS A 127 -8.47 34.04 -20.77
C LYS A 127 -7.19 33.42 -20.18
N SER A 128 -7.29 32.81 -19.00
CA SER A 128 -6.26 31.95 -18.43
C SER A 128 -6.71 30.50 -18.61
N GLN A 129 -6.16 29.84 -19.62
CA GLN A 129 -6.18 28.39 -19.73
C GLN A 129 -5.38 27.80 -18.56
N GLY A 130 -6.09 27.43 -17.49
CA GLY A 130 -5.54 26.62 -16.41
C GLY A 130 -5.61 25.15 -16.80
N SER A 131 -4.55 24.63 -17.41
CA SER A 131 -4.34 23.20 -17.62
C SER A 131 -4.47 22.47 -16.29
N HIS A 132 -5.43 21.55 -16.17
CA HIS A 132 -5.42 20.55 -15.11
C HIS A 132 -4.11 19.77 -15.21
N LYS A 133 -3.18 20.02 -14.29
CA LYS A 133 -1.99 19.19 -14.13
C LYS A 133 -2.41 17.98 -13.28
N PRO A 134 -2.19 16.74 -13.71
CA PRO A 134 -2.44 15.58 -12.87
C PRO A 134 -1.64 15.70 -11.57
N LEU A 135 -2.23 15.22 -10.48
CA LEU A 135 -1.58 15.12 -9.18
C LEU A 135 -0.25 14.36 -9.34
N ALA A 136 0.87 15.01 -9.04
CA ALA A 136 2.17 14.39 -9.10
C ALA A 136 2.24 13.29 -8.03
N VAL A 137 2.33 12.03 -8.48
CA VAL A 137 2.61 10.89 -7.60
C VAL A 137 4.07 11.00 -7.13
N PRO A 138 4.37 10.90 -5.83
CA PRO A 138 5.74 10.90 -5.32
C PRO A 138 6.63 9.83 -5.97
N PRO A 139 7.93 10.09 -6.20
CA PRO A 139 8.82 9.22 -6.97
C PRO A 139 9.06 7.82 -6.37
N HIS A 140 8.66 7.56 -5.13
CA HIS A 140 8.77 6.23 -4.53
C HIS A 140 7.71 5.22 -5.01
N ILE A 141 6.68 5.66 -5.77
CA ILE A 141 5.58 4.79 -6.24
C ILE A 141 5.74 4.33 -7.71
N ILE A 142 6.73 4.83 -8.47
CA ILE A 142 6.89 4.51 -9.92
C ILE A 142 7.93 3.40 -10.20
N HIS A 143 8.56 2.81 -9.18
CA HIS A 143 9.44 1.66 -9.41
C HIS A 143 8.64 0.34 -9.44
N LYS A 144 8.02 0.04 -10.59
CA LYS A 144 7.87 -1.29 -11.22
C LYS A 144 6.69 -1.32 -12.21
N ALA A 145 6.80 -0.55 -13.29
CA ALA A 145 5.89 -0.71 -14.43
C ALA A 145 6.61 -0.86 -15.79
N HIS A 146 7.94 -1.07 -15.80
CA HIS A 146 8.69 -1.07 -17.07
C HIS A 146 9.80 -2.11 -17.17
N GLU A 147 9.54 -3.35 -16.72
CA GLU A 147 10.39 -4.52 -17.04
C GLU A 147 9.52 -5.75 -17.33
N THR A 148 8.78 -5.72 -18.45
CA THR A 148 8.32 -6.95 -19.13
C THR A 148 8.29 -6.74 -20.64
N GLU A 149 9.37 -6.25 -21.24
CA GLU A 149 9.60 -6.39 -22.69
C GLU A 149 11.10 -6.56 -22.96
N GLN A 150 11.63 -7.73 -22.59
CA GLN A 150 12.73 -8.38 -23.32
C GLN A 150 12.49 -9.90 -23.29
N LEU A 151 11.62 -10.39 -24.18
CA LEU A 151 11.70 -11.78 -24.61
C LEU A 151 13.01 -11.94 -25.41
N HIS A 152 14.08 -12.35 -24.74
CA HIS A 152 15.11 -13.13 -25.41
C HIS A 152 14.61 -14.58 -25.46
N SER A 153 14.33 -15.05 -26.67
CA SER A 153 14.01 -16.44 -26.96
C SER A 153 15.20 -17.33 -26.55
N PRO A 154 15.02 -18.39 -25.74
CA PRO A 154 16.02 -19.43 -25.69
C PRO A 154 15.92 -20.23 -27.00
N GLY A 155 17.02 -20.27 -27.74
CA GLY A 155 17.17 -21.10 -28.93
C GLY A 155 16.83 -22.55 -28.61
N PHE A 156 16.07 -23.16 -29.51
CA PHE A 156 15.81 -24.59 -29.56
C PHE A 156 17.15 -25.32 -29.68
N ALA A 157 17.69 -25.80 -28.55
CA ALA A 157 18.80 -26.74 -28.55
C ALA A 157 18.22 -28.15 -28.75
N ASP A 158 18.73 -28.76 -29.82
CA ASP A 158 18.46 -30.09 -30.34
C ASP A 158 18.55 -31.18 -29.25
N ALA A 159 17.39 -31.65 -28.76
CA ALA A 159 17.30 -32.80 -27.86
C ALA A 159 16.95 -34.03 -28.71
N ALA A 160 17.93 -34.92 -28.89
CA ALA A 160 17.78 -36.18 -29.61
C ALA A 160 16.66 -37.06 -29.00
N PRO A 161 15.88 -37.77 -29.83
CA PRO A 161 14.79 -38.62 -29.34
C PRO A 161 15.32 -39.86 -28.60
N PRO A 162 14.60 -40.35 -27.57
CA PRO A 162 14.99 -41.53 -26.80
C PRO A 162 14.93 -42.82 -27.65
N PRO A 163 15.80 -43.81 -27.38
CA PRO A 163 15.81 -45.07 -28.12
C PRO A 163 14.55 -45.90 -27.86
N ALA A 164 14.06 -46.58 -28.90
CA ALA A 164 12.90 -47.44 -28.86
C ALA A 164 13.10 -48.65 -27.92
N PRO A 165 12.05 -49.10 -27.22
CA PRO A 165 12.12 -50.26 -26.33
C PRO A 165 12.33 -51.55 -27.14
N GLN A 166 13.13 -52.47 -26.59
CA GLN A 166 13.35 -53.82 -27.10
C GLN A 166 12.14 -54.73 -26.85
#